data_AF-A0A7S9Q9W1-F1
#
_entry.id   AF-A0A7S9Q9W1-F1
#
_cell.length_a   1.000
_cell.length_b   1.000
_cell.length_c   1.000
_cell.angle_alpha   90.00
_cell.angle_beta   90.00
_cell.angle_gamma   90.00
#
_symmetry.space_group_name_H-M   'P 1'
#
loop_
_entity.id
_entity.type
_entity.pdbx_description
1 polymer ?
#
loop_
_entity_poly.entity_id
_entity_poly.type
_entity_poly.pdbx_seq_one_letter_code
_entity_poly.pdbx_strand_id
1 'polypeptide(L)'
;MIKYASCAFFLALAGCGASNTNVEKPSIRFELDAPVENAFSGSSVQFQKDCMVGLCMYKYSLAFSEPLRADLEMVSDAGSLKFDDVVSTKLTTFESDIVTSANVTLGGVKPDAEHTEAMMYHAQLLDKLRAEGWRRFILQDEARIPGTEAQKFKPYYVLDKPVGTGPWNDPELRLTQEAWLSKRTLSNWYLQKDGVYLVLRVLRWDSEIVPEKKASYLFTLEFESESEFYKDYFEGDDREHWSTLLPAELKRMAQERAQTEARLKKMGIAIDEDYQDPPIKALE
;
A
#
# COMPACT_ATOMS: atom_id res chain seq x y z
N MET A 1 22.09 -14.76 -75.47
CA MET A 1 21.88 -16.05 -74.80
C MET A 1 22.66 -16.04 -73.50
N ILE A 2 21.95 -15.86 -72.40
CA ILE A 2 22.48 -15.73 -71.03
C ILE A 2 22.75 -17.14 -70.49
N LYS A 3 23.97 -17.41 -70.00
CA LYS A 3 24.31 -18.62 -69.25
C LYS A 3 24.52 -18.25 -67.79
N TYR A 4 23.86 -19.03 -66.94
CA TYR A 4 23.70 -18.90 -65.50
C TYR A 4 24.91 -19.37 -64.68
N ALA A 5 25.00 -18.78 -63.46
CA ALA A 5 25.36 -19.38 -62.16
C ALA A 5 26.84 -19.77 -61.93
N SER A 6 27.46 -19.60 -60.76
CA SER A 6 26.93 -19.50 -59.38
C SER A 6 27.80 -18.58 -58.51
N CYS A 7 27.14 -17.75 -57.69
CA CYS A 7 27.72 -17.14 -56.49
C CYS A 7 27.75 -18.18 -55.36
N ALA A 8 28.91 -18.39 -54.73
CA ALA A 8 29.01 -19.07 -53.45
C ALA A 8 28.87 -18.05 -52.33
N PHE A 9 27.69 -17.98 -51.71
CA PHE A 9 27.45 -17.26 -50.46
C PHE A 9 27.85 -18.19 -49.31
N PHE A 10 28.90 -17.83 -48.56
CA PHE A 10 29.19 -18.45 -47.26
C PHE A 10 28.21 -17.89 -46.23
N LEU A 11 27.19 -18.68 -45.90
CA LEU A 11 26.36 -18.49 -44.72
C LEU A 11 27.18 -18.89 -43.48
N ALA A 12 27.67 -17.90 -42.74
CA ALA A 12 28.11 -18.12 -41.37
C ALA A 12 26.86 -18.30 -40.50
N LEU A 13 26.60 -19.55 -40.12
CA LEU A 13 25.66 -19.90 -39.05
C LEU A 13 26.20 -19.34 -37.74
N ALA A 14 25.72 -18.15 -37.34
CA ALA A 14 25.77 -17.74 -35.96
C ALA A 14 24.82 -18.65 -35.19
N GLY A 15 25.40 -19.60 -34.45
CA GLY A 15 24.66 -20.45 -33.54
C GLY A 15 23.86 -19.61 -32.56
N CYS A 16 22.57 -19.90 -32.46
CA CYS A 16 21.73 -19.48 -31.35
C CYS A 16 22.35 -20.03 -30.05
N GLY A 17 23.17 -19.21 -29.40
CA GLY A 17 23.47 -19.39 -28.00
C GLY A 17 22.18 -19.17 -27.23
N ALA A 18 21.55 -20.25 -26.77
CA ALA A 18 20.57 -20.16 -25.70
C ALA A 18 21.31 -19.60 -24.47
N SER A 19 21.19 -18.29 -24.27
CA SER A 19 21.60 -17.67 -23.02
C SER A 19 20.63 -18.14 -21.94
N ASN A 20 20.96 -19.24 -21.28
CA ASN A 20 20.50 -19.52 -19.92
C ASN A 20 21.12 -18.44 -19.01
N THR A 21 20.68 -17.20 -19.15
CA THR A 21 20.81 -16.21 -18.08
C THR A 21 19.81 -16.65 -17.03
N ASN A 22 20.30 -17.32 -15.98
CA ASN A 22 19.65 -17.26 -14.68
C ASN A 22 19.56 -15.77 -14.35
N VAL A 23 18.41 -15.15 -14.67
CA VAL A 23 18.15 -13.77 -14.27
C VAL A 23 18.03 -13.83 -12.76
N GLU A 24 19.07 -13.38 -12.07
CA GLU A 24 19.08 -13.32 -10.62
C GLU A 24 17.88 -12.49 -10.17
N LYS A 25 17.12 -13.03 -9.21
CA LYS A 25 15.90 -12.37 -8.73
C LYS A 25 16.30 -11.01 -8.12
N PRO A 26 15.76 -9.89 -8.61
CA PRO A 26 16.08 -8.58 -8.05
C PRO A 26 15.70 -8.53 -6.57
N SER A 27 16.54 -7.92 -5.75
CA SER A 27 16.30 -7.73 -4.33
C SER A 27 16.29 -6.23 -4.02
N ILE A 28 15.20 -5.79 -3.40
CA ILE A 28 14.98 -4.42 -2.95
C ILE A 28 15.08 -4.43 -1.43
N ARG A 29 15.93 -3.59 -0.86
CA ARG A 29 15.89 -3.25 0.55
C ARG A 29 15.73 -1.74 0.69
N PHE A 30 14.79 -1.32 1.52
CA PHE A 30 14.69 0.08 1.91
C PHE A 30 14.43 0.25 3.40
N GLU A 31 14.91 1.35 3.96
CA GLU A 31 14.69 1.72 5.36
C GLU A 31 13.91 3.03 5.42
N LEU A 32 12.79 3.03 6.15
CA LEU A 32 12.01 4.23 6.45
C LEU A 32 12.70 5.04 7.54
N ASP A 33 12.54 6.36 7.48
CA ASP A 33 13.20 7.34 8.36
C ASP A 33 14.74 7.31 8.32
N ALA A 34 15.30 6.73 7.26
CA ALA A 34 16.74 6.75 7.01
C ALA A 34 17.13 7.78 5.95
N PRO A 35 18.33 8.39 6.05
CA PRO A 35 18.90 9.19 4.97
C PRO A 35 19.04 8.37 3.69
N VAL A 36 18.72 8.98 2.56
CA VAL A 36 18.64 8.31 1.26
C VAL A 36 19.94 7.63 0.83
N GLU A 37 21.09 8.15 1.26
CA GLU A 37 22.41 7.55 1.02
C GLU A 37 22.48 6.12 1.58
N ASN A 38 21.86 5.89 2.73
CA ASN A 38 21.88 4.61 3.44
C ASN A 38 20.59 3.81 3.29
N ALA A 39 19.47 4.48 3.01
CA ALA A 39 18.14 3.89 2.98
C ALA A 39 18.07 2.67 2.04
N PHE A 40 18.79 2.70 0.93
CA PHE A 40 18.78 1.62 -0.07
C PHE A 40 19.93 0.62 0.07
N SER A 41 20.75 0.73 1.12
CA SER A 41 21.86 -0.18 1.38
C SER A 41 21.35 -1.61 1.43
N GLY A 42 21.95 -2.47 0.60
CA GLY A 42 21.57 -3.88 0.47
C GLY A 42 20.63 -4.20 -0.70
N SER A 43 20.13 -3.21 -1.44
CA SER A 43 19.44 -3.45 -2.71
C SER A 43 20.41 -3.94 -3.79
N SER A 44 20.01 -4.93 -4.58
CA SER A 44 20.75 -5.33 -5.79
C SER A 44 20.37 -4.50 -7.02
N VAL A 45 19.36 -3.63 -6.89
CA VAL A 45 18.82 -2.80 -7.96
C VAL A 45 19.29 -1.36 -7.87
N GLN A 46 19.25 -0.65 -8.99
CA GLN A 46 19.45 0.80 -9.05
C GLN A 46 18.09 1.49 -9.18
N PHE A 47 17.84 2.46 -8.30
CA PHE A 47 16.65 3.30 -8.36
C PHE A 47 16.85 4.45 -9.35
N GLN A 48 15.86 4.69 -10.19
CA GLN A 48 15.76 5.90 -10.99
C GLN A 48 15.36 7.06 -10.09
N LYS A 49 16.25 8.05 -9.98
CA LYS A 49 16.01 9.29 -9.24
C LYS A 49 15.38 10.34 -10.15
N ASP A 50 14.31 10.96 -9.69
CA ASP A 50 13.67 12.11 -10.32
C ASP A 50 13.34 13.14 -9.25
N CYS A 51 13.75 14.40 -9.42
CA CYS A 51 13.59 15.44 -8.41
C CYS A 51 13.01 16.72 -8.99
N MET A 52 12.17 17.37 -8.20
CA MET A 52 11.74 18.75 -8.36
C MET A 52 11.98 19.51 -7.05
N VAL A 53 11.69 20.81 -7.02
CA VAL A 53 11.94 21.67 -5.85
C VAL A 53 11.36 21.02 -4.59
N GLY A 54 12.23 20.70 -3.62
CA GLY A 54 11.88 20.06 -2.35
C GLY A 54 11.60 18.56 -2.40
N LEU A 55 11.17 18.00 -3.55
CA LEU A 55 10.67 16.63 -3.67
C LEU A 55 11.60 15.76 -4.51
N CYS A 56 12.04 14.62 -3.98
CA CYS A 56 12.74 13.60 -4.77
C CYS A 56 12.00 12.26 -4.71
N MET A 57 11.87 11.62 -5.87
CA MET A 57 11.34 10.27 -6.03
C MET A 57 12.44 9.31 -6.47
N TYR A 58 12.43 8.12 -5.88
CA TYR A 58 13.35 7.02 -6.19
C TYR A 58 12.52 5.82 -6.60
N LYS A 59 12.57 5.46 -7.88
CA LYS A 59 11.69 4.44 -8.47
C LYS A 59 12.48 3.25 -9.01
N TYR A 60 12.00 2.06 -8.69
CA TYR A 60 12.35 0.83 -9.40
C TYR A 60 11.06 0.13 -9.84
N SER A 61 11.05 -0.41 -11.05
CA SER A 61 9.88 -1.15 -11.57
C SER A 61 10.28 -2.21 -12.57
N LEU A 62 9.69 -3.38 -12.41
CA LEU A 62 9.64 -4.44 -13.40
C LEU A 62 8.43 -4.24 -14.32
N ALA A 63 8.44 -4.91 -15.47
CA ALA A 63 7.28 -4.94 -16.36
C ALA A 63 6.19 -5.86 -15.77
N PHE A 64 4.96 -5.35 -15.66
CA PHE A 64 3.80 -6.14 -15.21
C PHE A 64 3.48 -7.31 -16.13
N SER A 65 3.86 -7.22 -17.41
CA SER A 65 3.67 -8.27 -18.42
C SER A 65 4.60 -9.46 -18.24
N GLU A 66 5.72 -9.29 -17.53
CA GLU A 66 6.71 -10.34 -17.32
C GLU A 66 6.40 -11.12 -16.03
N PRO A 67 6.81 -12.40 -15.92
CA PRO A 67 6.61 -13.19 -14.71
C PRO A 67 7.61 -12.85 -13.59
N LEU A 68 8.71 -12.16 -13.90
CA LEU A 68 9.75 -11.82 -12.93
C LEU A 68 9.18 -10.91 -11.82
N ARG A 69 9.48 -11.24 -10.57
CA ARG A 69 9.13 -10.45 -9.38
C ARG A 69 10.39 -10.23 -8.53
N ALA A 70 10.45 -9.11 -7.84
CA ALA A 70 11.52 -8.80 -6.91
C ALA A 70 11.19 -9.30 -5.50
N ASP A 71 12.23 -9.69 -4.76
CA ASP A 71 12.15 -9.75 -3.31
C ASP A 71 12.28 -8.34 -2.73
N LEU A 72 11.58 -8.07 -1.64
CA LEU A 72 11.61 -6.81 -0.93
C LEU A 72 11.74 -7.04 0.57
N GLU A 73 12.59 -6.24 1.22
CA GLU A 73 12.65 -6.07 2.67
C GLU A 73 12.51 -4.57 2.98
N MET A 74 11.38 -4.20 3.59
CA MET A 74 11.21 -2.90 4.23
C MET A 74 11.73 -2.99 5.67
N VAL A 75 12.51 -2.00 6.10
CA VAL A 75 13.03 -1.89 7.46
C VAL A 75 12.56 -0.57 8.08
N SER A 76 12.27 -0.61 9.37
CA SER A 76 11.93 0.55 10.19
C SER A 76 12.22 0.22 11.66
N ASP A 77 11.99 1.17 12.55
CA ASP A 77 11.98 0.92 14.01
C ASP A 77 10.98 -0.16 14.43
N ALA A 78 9.92 -0.38 13.64
CA ALA A 78 8.92 -1.43 13.86
C ALA A 78 9.42 -2.84 13.46
N GLY A 79 10.68 -2.95 13.01
CA GLY A 79 11.29 -4.16 12.49
C GLY A 79 11.22 -4.25 10.96
N SER A 80 11.35 -5.47 10.45
CA SER A 80 11.38 -5.75 9.01
C SER A 80 10.09 -6.37 8.50
N LEU A 81 9.66 -6.01 7.29
CA LEU A 81 8.56 -6.65 6.57
C LEU A 81 9.01 -7.06 5.17
N LYS A 82 8.77 -8.33 4.81
CA LYS A 82 9.28 -8.93 3.57
C LYS A 82 8.19 -9.27 2.59
N PHE A 83 8.46 -9.13 1.30
CA PHE A 83 7.59 -9.58 0.19
C PHE A 83 8.46 -10.24 -0.88
N ASP A 84 7.93 -11.24 -1.58
CA ASP A 84 8.65 -11.99 -2.61
C ASP A 84 8.02 -11.85 -4.00
N ASP A 85 7.01 -10.98 -4.12
CA ASP A 85 6.18 -10.78 -5.28
C ASP A 85 6.12 -9.31 -5.72
N VAL A 86 7.16 -8.52 -5.49
CA VAL A 86 7.13 -7.08 -5.79
C VAL A 86 7.33 -6.79 -7.28
N VAL A 87 6.55 -5.84 -7.81
CA VAL A 87 6.68 -5.36 -9.20
C VAL A 87 7.31 -3.98 -9.24
N SER A 88 6.93 -3.07 -8.34
CA SER A 88 7.53 -1.73 -8.30
C SER A 88 7.59 -1.16 -6.91
N THR A 89 8.60 -0.33 -6.69
CA THR A 89 8.78 0.44 -5.46
C THR A 89 9.08 1.88 -5.83
N LYS A 90 8.41 2.82 -5.16
CA LYS A 90 8.64 4.26 -5.28
C LYS A 90 8.79 4.84 -3.89
N LEU A 91 9.95 5.42 -3.61
CA LEU A 91 10.25 6.07 -2.33
C LEU A 91 10.31 7.57 -2.54
N THR A 92 9.93 8.32 -1.51
CA THR A 92 9.83 9.77 -1.60
C THR A 92 10.58 10.44 -0.44
N THR A 93 11.24 11.55 -0.74
CA THR A 93 11.74 12.50 0.26
C THR A 93 11.14 13.87 -0.05
N PHE A 94 10.80 14.65 0.98
CA PHE A 94 10.25 16.00 0.84
C PHE A 94 10.95 16.96 1.82
N GLU A 95 11.46 18.07 1.29
CA GLU A 95 12.24 19.13 1.96
C GLU A 95 13.36 18.59 2.88
N SER A 96 13.82 17.37 2.60
CA SER A 96 14.83 16.62 3.34
C SER A 96 15.41 15.50 2.48
N ASP A 97 16.47 14.88 2.96
CA ASP A 97 17.08 13.68 2.38
C ASP A 97 16.63 12.38 3.07
N ILE A 98 15.64 12.45 3.96
CA ILE A 98 15.11 11.30 4.69
C ILE A 98 13.97 10.64 3.90
N VAL A 99 13.99 9.31 3.81
CA VAL A 99 12.92 8.53 3.19
C VAL A 99 11.76 8.38 4.17
N THR A 100 10.76 9.26 4.05
CA THR A 100 9.62 9.30 4.98
C THR A 100 8.40 8.53 4.48
N SER A 101 8.35 8.17 3.18
CA SER A 101 7.26 7.37 2.61
C SER A 101 7.73 6.45 1.46
N ALA A 102 7.00 5.34 1.29
CA ALA A 102 7.24 4.36 0.24
C ALA A 102 5.94 3.79 -0.30
N ASN A 103 5.86 3.61 -1.62
CA ASN A 103 4.78 2.89 -2.28
C ASN A 103 5.33 1.60 -2.88
N VAL A 104 4.80 0.45 -2.49
CA VAL A 104 5.18 -0.87 -3.00
C VAL A 104 3.99 -1.49 -3.72
N THR A 105 4.14 -1.76 -5.00
CA THR A 105 3.13 -2.46 -5.80
C THR A 105 3.49 -3.93 -5.92
N LEU A 106 2.58 -4.78 -5.49
CA LEU A 106 2.74 -6.23 -5.52
C LEU A 106 2.26 -6.81 -6.86
N GLY A 107 2.74 -8.01 -7.16
CA GLY A 107 2.39 -8.78 -8.34
C GLY A 107 0.95 -9.24 -8.34
N GLY A 108 0.38 -9.48 -7.14
CA GLY A 108 -1.03 -9.78 -7.00
C GLY A 108 -1.46 -11.03 -7.76
N VAL A 109 -2.61 -10.91 -8.41
CA VAL A 109 -3.16 -11.94 -9.30
C VAL A 109 -2.93 -11.56 -10.76
N LYS A 110 -3.00 -12.55 -11.65
CA LYS A 110 -2.96 -12.32 -13.10
C LYS A 110 -4.05 -11.31 -13.54
N PRO A 111 -3.85 -10.58 -14.66
CA PRO A 111 -4.92 -9.79 -15.27
C PRO A 111 -6.16 -10.64 -15.58
N ASP A 112 -7.34 -10.04 -15.48
CA ASP A 112 -8.65 -10.72 -15.70
C ASP A 112 -8.80 -12.01 -14.85
N ALA A 113 -8.34 -11.96 -13.61
CA ALA A 113 -8.49 -13.05 -12.64
C ALA A 113 -9.92 -13.16 -12.10
N GLU A 114 -10.28 -14.36 -11.66
CA GLU A 114 -11.53 -14.56 -10.91
C GLU A 114 -11.49 -13.75 -9.60
N HIS A 115 -12.63 -13.19 -9.18
CA HIS A 115 -12.69 -12.42 -7.92
C HIS A 115 -12.22 -13.26 -6.72
N THR A 116 -12.46 -14.57 -6.73
CA THR A 116 -12.03 -15.48 -5.66
C THR A 116 -10.51 -15.58 -5.54
N GLU A 117 -9.77 -15.57 -6.66
CA GLU A 117 -8.30 -15.55 -6.65
C GLU A 117 -7.79 -14.26 -5.96
N ALA A 118 -8.36 -13.10 -6.32
CA ALA A 118 -7.97 -11.81 -5.73
C ALA A 118 -8.35 -11.68 -4.25
N MET A 119 -9.52 -12.20 -3.86
CA MET A 119 -9.95 -12.25 -2.46
C MET A 119 -9.03 -13.12 -1.61
N MET A 120 -8.60 -14.28 -2.13
CA MET A 120 -7.67 -15.17 -1.43
C MET A 120 -6.32 -14.49 -1.24
N TYR A 121 -5.79 -13.86 -2.30
CA TYR A 121 -4.54 -13.11 -2.21
C TYR A 121 -4.63 -11.97 -1.18
N HIS A 122 -5.71 -11.18 -1.21
CA HIS A 122 -5.97 -10.13 -0.22
C HIS A 122 -6.02 -10.68 1.22
N ALA A 123 -6.73 -11.79 1.44
CA ALA A 123 -6.85 -12.41 2.75
C ALA A 123 -5.50 -12.92 3.28
N GLN A 124 -4.67 -13.50 2.41
CA GLN A 124 -3.31 -13.93 2.74
C GLN A 124 -2.40 -12.75 3.07
N LEU A 125 -2.52 -11.64 2.34
CA LEU A 125 -1.77 -10.42 2.61
C LEU A 125 -2.11 -9.83 3.98
N LEU A 126 -3.41 -9.72 4.32
CA LEU A 126 -3.83 -9.28 5.65
C LEU A 126 -3.38 -10.24 6.76
N ASP A 127 -3.41 -11.55 6.52
CA ASP A 127 -2.94 -12.55 7.49
C ASP A 127 -1.46 -12.41 7.79
N LYS A 128 -0.65 -12.20 6.74
CA LYS A 128 0.78 -11.93 6.86
C LYS A 128 1.04 -10.66 7.66
N LEU A 129 0.37 -9.55 7.31
CA LEU A 129 0.51 -8.28 8.03
C LEU A 129 0.15 -8.45 9.52
N ARG A 130 -0.96 -9.11 9.83
CA ARG A 130 -1.36 -9.39 11.22
C ARG A 130 -0.34 -10.26 11.96
N ALA A 131 0.19 -11.31 11.32
CA ALA A 131 1.21 -12.17 11.90
C ALA A 131 2.51 -11.40 12.22
N GLU A 132 2.83 -10.39 11.41
CA GLU A 132 3.97 -9.48 11.60
C GLU A 132 3.67 -8.33 12.58
N GLY A 133 2.49 -8.35 13.25
CA GLY A 133 2.12 -7.41 14.29
C GLY A 133 1.44 -6.12 13.82
N TRP A 134 1.12 -5.99 12.53
CA TRP A 134 0.33 -4.88 12.02
C TRP A 134 -1.11 -4.99 12.50
N ARG A 135 -1.67 -3.88 12.97
CA ARG A 135 -3.03 -3.81 13.51
C ARG A 135 -3.84 -2.78 12.77
N ARG A 136 -5.17 -2.91 12.82
CA ARG A 136 -6.10 -1.90 12.31
C ARG A 136 -5.74 -0.52 12.85
N PHE A 137 -5.80 0.49 11.98
CA PHE A 137 -5.72 1.89 12.35
C PHE A 137 -7.03 2.60 12.00
N ILE A 138 -7.50 3.46 12.91
CA ILE A 138 -8.70 4.30 12.78
C ILE A 138 -8.27 5.75 12.93
N LEU A 139 -8.65 6.60 11.97
CA LEU A 139 -8.37 8.04 12.03
C LEU A 139 -8.92 8.66 13.32
N GLN A 140 -8.20 9.62 13.87
CA GLN A 140 -8.37 10.09 15.25
C GLN A 140 -9.73 10.78 15.51
N ASP A 141 -10.36 11.30 14.46
CA ASP A 141 -11.69 11.91 14.48
C ASP A 141 -12.82 10.92 14.19
N GLU A 142 -12.51 9.73 13.68
CA GLU A 142 -13.49 8.75 13.24
C GLU A 142 -13.92 7.80 14.36
N ALA A 143 -15.21 7.43 14.35
CA ALA A 143 -15.78 6.52 15.35
C ALA A 143 -15.20 5.10 15.22
N ARG A 144 -14.94 4.47 16.38
CA ARG A 144 -14.39 3.11 16.47
C ARG A 144 -15.47 2.05 16.22
N ILE A 145 -15.96 1.99 14.99
CA ILE A 145 -17.04 1.07 14.61
C ILE A 145 -16.41 -0.25 14.14
N PRO A 146 -16.71 -1.40 14.78
CA PRO A 146 -16.15 -2.68 14.37
C PRO A 146 -16.73 -3.13 13.02
N GLY A 147 -15.96 -3.92 12.26
CA GLY A 147 -16.38 -4.38 10.93
C GLY A 147 -17.68 -5.18 10.91
N THR A 148 -18.08 -5.80 12.03
CA THR A 148 -19.36 -6.51 12.20
C THR A 148 -20.58 -5.60 12.03
N GLU A 149 -20.41 -4.28 12.21
CA GLU A 149 -21.47 -3.29 12.06
C GLU A 149 -21.56 -2.73 10.63
N ALA A 150 -20.65 -3.10 9.71
CA ALA A 150 -20.51 -2.49 8.39
C ALA A 150 -21.81 -2.51 7.55
N GLN A 151 -22.62 -3.57 7.67
CA GLN A 151 -23.87 -3.72 6.92
C GLN A 151 -24.96 -2.72 7.35
N LYS A 152 -24.83 -2.09 8.53
CA LYS A 152 -25.79 -1.09 9.03
C LYS A 152 -25.60 0.30 8.41
N PHE A 153 -24.56 0.49 7.60
CA PHE A 153 -24.19 1.77 7.04
C PHE A 153 -24.11 1.75 5.52
N LYS A 154 -24.43 2.89 4.90
CA LYS A 154 -24.12 3.15 3.50
C LYS A 154 -22.60 3.13 3.31
N PRO A 155 -22.04 2.40 2.32
CA PRO A 155 -20.59 2.33 2.12
C PRO A 155 -19.90 3.70 2.14
N TYR A 156 -18.90 3.83 3.01
CA TYR A 156 -18.05 5.01 3.19
C TYR A 156 -18.73 6.23 3.83
N TYR A 157 -19.91 6.07 4.42
CA TYR A 157 -20.60 7.14 5.14
C TYR A 157 -21.02 6.70 6.55
N VAL A 158 -20.69 7.53 7.55
CA VAL A 158 -21.16 7.39 8.93
C VAL A 158 -21.89 8.68 9.29
N LEU A 159 -23.17 8.59 9.63
CA LEU A 159 -24.04 9.75 9.88
C LEU A 159 -23.97 10.80 8.75
N ASP A 160 -24.05 10.32 7.50
CA ASP A 160 -23.98 11.10 6.26
C ASP A 160 -22.65 11.85 6.02
N LYS A 161 -21.63 11.61 6.84
CA LYS A 161 -20.27 12.13 6.62
C LYS A 161 -19.38 11.08 5.96
N PRO A 162 -18.59 11.44 4.93
CA PRO A 162 -17.60 10.54 4.37
C PRO A 162 -16.53 10.23 5.42
N VAL A 163 -16.06 8.99 5.46
CA VAL A 163 -15.01 8.52 6.37
C VAL A 163 -14.00 7.65 5.62
N GLY A 164 -12.73 7.70 6.03
CA GLY A 164 -11.62 6.93 5.49
C GLY A 164 -11.44 5.54 6.12
N THR A 165 -11.64 5.40 7.44
CA THR A 165 -11.37 4.19 8.24
C THR A 165 -12.62 3.50 8.78
N GLY A 166 -13.78 3.78 8.17
CA GLY A 166 -15.05 3.17 8.54
C GLY A 166 -15.08 1.62 8.45
N PRO A 167 -16.16 1.00 8.94
CA PRO A 167 -16.18 -0.43 9.28
C PRO A 167 -16.06 -1.39 8.08
N TRP A 168 -16.25 -0.94 6.85
CA TRP A 168 -16.26 -1.83 5.68
C TRP A 168 -14.89 -2.41 5.36
N ASN A 169 -13.81 -1.67 5.63
CA ASN A 169 -12.43 -2.07 5.34
C ASN A 169 -11.66 -2.34 6.64
N ASP A 170 -12.34 -2.95 7.60
CA ASP A 170 -11.70 -3.47 8.80
C ASP A 170 -10.76 -4.62 8.39
N PRO A 171 -9.44 -4.56 8.68
CA PRO A 171 -8.48 -5.63 8.39
C PRO A 171 -8.82 -6.98 9.04
N GLU A 172 -9.64 -6.98 10.09
CA GLU A 172 -10.08 -8.21 10.75
C GLU A 172 -11.31 -8.84 10.08
N LEU A 173 -12.00 -8.09 9.21
CA LEU A 173 -13.19 -8.58 8.53
C LEU A 173 -12.82 -9.53 7.38
N ARG A 174 -13.30 -10.77 7.47
CA ARG A 174 -13.28 -11.70 6.34
C ARG A 174 -14.44 -11.41 5.40
N LEU A 175 -14.11 -10.98 4.19
CA LEU A 175 -15.10 -10.62 3.19
C LEU A 175 -15.67 -11.86 2.51
N THR A 176 -17.00 -11.91 2.40
CA THR A 176 -17.68 -12.79 1.44
C THR A 176 -17.48 -12.27 0.03
N GLN A 177 -17.73 -13.11 -0.99
CA GLN A 177 -17.63 -12.66 -2.38
C GLN A 177 -18.62 -11.52 -2.69
N GLU A 178 -19.82 -11.58 -2.13
CA GLU A 178 -20.80 -10.50 -2.23
C GLU A 178 -20.26 -9.18 -1.64
N ALA A 179 -19.68 -9.24 -0.43
CA ALA A 179 -19.11 -8.05 0.22
C ALA A 179 -17.87 -7.52 -0.51
N TRP A 180 -17.07 -8.38 -1.13
CA TRP A 180 -15.95 -8.01 -1.99
C TRP A 180 -16.43 -7.28 -3.25
N LEU A 181 -17.46 -7.84 -3.91
CA LEU A 181 -18.04 -7.27 -5.13
C LEU A 181 -18.73 -5.93 -4.88
N SER A 182 -19.36 -5.76 -3.71
CA SER A 182 -20.02 -4.50 -3.32
C SER A 182 -19.04 -3.36 -3.01
N LYS A 183 -17.73 -3.63 -2.96
CA LYS A 183 -16.74 -2.57 -2.73
C LYS A 183 -16.60 -1.66 -3.95
N ARG A 184 -16.12 -0.45 -3.69
CA ARG A 184 -15.74 0.51 -4.74
C ARG A 184 -14.55 -0.04 -5.52
N THR A 185 -14.41 0.48 -6.74
CA THR A 185 -13.23 0.31 -7.61
C THR A 185 -11.93 0.48 -6.83
N LEU A 186 -11.87 1.45 -5.92
CA LEU A 186 -10.74 1.68 -5.02
C LEU A 186 -11.18 1.45 -3.56
N SER A 187 -10.44 0.61 -2.83
CA SER A 187 -10.66 0.33 -1.41
C SER A 187 -9.33 0.37 -0.64
N ASN A 188 -9.37 0.96 0.56
CA ASN A 188 -8.20 1.17 1.42
C ASN A 188 -8.42 0.51 2.79
N TRP A 189 -7.42 -0.22 3.26
CA TRP A 189 -7.32 -0.75 4.62
C TRP A 189 -6.16 -0.06 5.32
N TYR A 190 -6.43 0.55 6.47
CA TYR A 190 -5.44 1.28 7.24
C TYR A 190 -4.92 0.41 8.37
N LEU A 191 -3.60 0.32 8.47
CA LEU A 191 -2.90 -0.44 9.48
C LEU A 191 -1.76 0.38 10.07
N GLN A 192 -1.30 -0.01 11.25
CA GLN A 192 -0.13 0.55 11.90
C GLN A 192 0.68 -0.50 12.65
N LYS A 193 1.97 -0.23 12.78
CA LYS A 193 2.90 -0.92 13.68
C LYS A 193 3.99 0.04 14.17
N ASP A 194 4.11 0.24 15.48
CA ASP A 194 5.20 0.95 16.16
C ASP A 194 5.68 2.27 15.51
N GLY A 195 4.74 3.15 15.15
CA GLY A 195 5.02 4.46 14.53
C GLY A 195 5.16 4.41 13.00
N VAL A 196 4.88 3.28 12.36
CA VAL A 196 4.78 3.17 10.90
C VAL A 196 3.34 2.92 10.50
N TYR A 197 2.86 3.73 9.55
CA TYR A 197 1.50 3.71 9.05
C TYR A 197 1.49 3.04 7.67
N LEU A 198 0.48 2.19 7.43
CA LEU A 198 0.34 1.43 6.19
C LEU A 198 -1.09 1.56 5.66
N VAL A 199 -1.22 1.98 4.41
CA VAL A 199 -2.45 1.81 3.65
C VAL A 199 -2.27 0.66 2.65
N LEU A 200 -3.00 -0.42 2.85
CA LEU A 200 -3.21 -1.42 1.80
C LEU A 200 -4.31 -0.91 0.87
N ARG A 201 -3.94 -0.58 -0.35
CA ARG A 201 -4.83 -0.12 -1.41
C ARG A 201 -5.08 -1.23 -2.42
N VAL A 202 -6.35 -1.48 -2.72
CA VAL A 202 -6.78 -2.38 -3.79
C VAL A 202 -7.57 -1.58 -4.81
N LEU A 203 -7.06 -1.54 -6.04
CA LEU A 203 -7.76 -0.99 -7.20
C LEU A 203 -8.24 -2.14 -8.09
N ARG A 204 -9.51 -2.10 -8.50
CA ARG A 204 -10.22 -3.13 -9.26
C ARG A 204 -10.77 -2.56 -10.55
N TRP A 205 -10.42 -3.17 -11.67
CA TRP A 205 -11.05 -2.91 -12.98
C TRP A 205 -11.83 -4.14 -13.40
N ASP A 206 -13.16 -4.05 -13.34
CA ASP A 206 -14.04 -5.15 -13.69
C ASP A 206 -13.91 -5.51 -15.19
N SER A 207 -14.03 -6.80 -15.49
CA SER A 207 -14.01 -7.29 -16.87
C SER A 207 -15.16 -6.68 -17.66
N GLU A 208 -14.92 -6.22 -18.88
CA GLU A 208 -15.97 -5.65 -19.74
C GLU A 208 -17.01 -6.71 -20.16
N ILE A 209 -16.66 -8.00 -20.10
CA ILE A 209 -17.48 -9.11 -20.60
C ILE A 209 -18.17 -9.87 -19.47
N VAL A 210 -17.46 -10.14 -18.37
CA VAL A 210 -17.94 -10.96 -17.23
C VAL A 210 -17.60 -10.29 -15.88
N PRO A 211 -18.06 -9.06 -15.63
CA PRO A 211 -17.69 -8.24 -14.47
C PRO A 211 -18.05 -8.84 -13.12
N GLU A 212 -19.00 -9.78 -13.08
CA GLU A 212 -19.42 -10.48 -11.86
C GLU A 212 -18.51 -11.67 -11.49
N LYS A 213 -17.64 -12.07 -12.42
CA LYS A 213 -16.70 -13.20 -12.24
C LYS A 213 -15.26 -12.74 -12.24
N LYS A 214 -14.90 -11.77 -13.08
CA LYS A 214 -13.51 -11.41 -13.32
C LYS A 214 -13.23 -9.92 -13.27
N ALA A 215 -12.01 -9.61 -12.85
CA ALA A 215 -11.46 -8.27 -12.84
C ALA A 215 -9.93 -8.29 -12.88
N SER A 216 -9.32 -7.16 -13.23
CA SER A 216 -7.91 -6.91 -12.99
C SER A 216 -7.73 -6.15 -11.67
N TYR A 217 -6.69 -6.48 -10.92
CA TYR A 217 -6.44 -5.91 -9.60
C TYR A 217 -5.04 -5.33 -9.48
N LEU A 218 -4.92 -4.23 -8.75
CA LEU A 218 -3.65 -3.66 -8.33
C LEU A 218 -3.61 -3.58 -6.81
N PHE A 219 -2.63 -4.26 -6.22
CA PHE A 219 -2.37 -4.24 -4.78
C PHE A 219 -1.18 -3.33 -4.51
N THR A 220 -1.40 -2.26 -3.74
CA THR A 220 -0.35 -1.31 -3.37
C THR A 220 -0.30 -1.18 -1.85
N LEU A 221 0.90 -1.19 -1.29
CA LEU A 221 1.20 -0.91 0.10
C LEU A 221 1.82 0.49 0.15
N GLU A 222 1.16 1.42 0.82
CA GLU A 222 1.64 2.79 1.01
C GLU A 222 2.10 2.91 2.46
N PHE A 223 3.41 3.02 2.66
CA PHE A 223 4.03 3.16 3.97
C PHE A 223 4.40 4.61 4.23
N GLU A 224 4.15 5.06 5.45
CA GLU A 224 4.52 6.38 5.95
C GLU A 224 5.16 6.25 7.33
N SER A 225 6.21 7.05 7.55
CA SER A 225 6.72 7.35 8.88
C SER A 225 5.67 8.06 9.73
N GLU A 226 5.82 8.02 11.05
CA GLU A 226 4.97 8.78 11.98
C GLU A 226 4.95 10.27 11.64
N SER A 227 6.12 10.82 11.31
CA SER A 227 6.23 12.24 11.01
C SER A 227 5.48 12.62 9.73
N GLU A 228 5.58 11.82 8.66
CA GLU A 228 4.88 12.11 7.40
C GLU A 228 3.36 11.98 7.59
N PHE A 229 2.93 10.91 8.25
CA PHE A 229 1.52 10.64 8.49
C PHE A 229 0.84 11.80 9.24
N TYR A 230 1.45 12.32 10.31
CA TYR A 230 0.84 13.42 11.07
C TYR A 230 1.01 14.81 10.45
N LYS A 231 2.02 15.02 9.60
CA LYS A 231 2.15 16.27 8.84
C LYS A 231 0.98 16.50 7.89
N ASP A 232 0.32 15.44 7.44
CA ASP A 232 -0.84 15.53 6.55
C ASP A 232 -2.10 16.12 7.22
N TYR A 233 -2.08 16.36 8.53
CA TYR A 233 -3.13 17.13 9.22
C TYR A 233 -2.94 18.64 9.11
N PHE A 234 -1.80 19.09 8.57
CA PHE A 234 -1.42 20.48 8.50
C PHE A 234 -1.07 20.87 7.06
N GLU A 235 -1.28 22.15 6.73
CA GLU A 235 -1.00 22.71 5.41
C GLU A 235 0.10 23.78 5.51
N GLY A 236 0.87 23.95 4.43
CA GLY A 236 1.90 24.99 4.34
C GLY A 236 2.93 24.91 5.46
N ASP A 237 3.30 26.07 6.02
CA ASP A 237 4.33 26.21 7.03
C ASP A 237 3.98 25.48 8.36
N ASP A 238 2.69 25.23 8.63
CA ASP A 238 2.27 24.50 9.82
C ASP A 238 2.76 23.04 9.80
N ARG A 239 3.07 22.48 8.61
CA ARG A 239 3.68 21.14 8.49
C ARG A 239 5.03 21.06 9.18
N GLU A 240 5.82 22.14 9.23
CA GLU A 240 7.11 22.14 9.93
C GLU A 240 6.93 22.17 11.45
N HIS A 241 5.81 22.72 11.92
CA HIS A 241 5.45 22.84 13.33
C HIS A 241 4.47 21.76 13.81
N TRP A 242 4.24 20.74 12.99
CA TRP A 242 3.21 19.72 13.21
C TRP A 242 3.22 19.15 14.63
N SER A 243 4.38 18.80 15.19
CA SER A 243 4.49 18.16 16.51
C SER A 243 4.04 19.07 17.65
N THR A 244 4.18 20.40 17.49
CA THR A 244 3.71 21.39 18.49
C THR A 244 2.20 21.64 18.37
N LEU A 245 1.65 21.54 17.15
CA LEU A 245 0.24 21.76 16.87
C LEU A 245 -0.61 20.51 17.11
N LEU A 246 -0.02 19.32 16.94
CA LEU A 246 -0.68 18.03 17.00
C LEU A 246 -1.47 17.78 18.31
N PRO A 247 -0.98 18.10 19.52
CA PRO A 247 -1.75 17.87 20.74
C PRO A 247 -3.11 18.58 20.77
N ALA A 248 -3.16 19.81 20.25
CA ALA A 248 -4.41 20.57 20.17
C ALA A 248 -5.37 19.96 19.14
N GLU A 249 -4.82 19.51 18.00
CA GLU A 249 -5.59 18.89 16.93
C GLU A 249 -6.16 17.53 17.34
N LEU A 250 -5.35 16.67 17.97
CA LEU A 250 -5.80 15.39 18.52
C LEU A 250 -6.93 15.58 19.54
N LYS A 251 -6.86 16.63 20.37
CA LYS A 251 -7.93 16.95 21.32
C LYS A 251 -9.23 17.35 20.61
N ARG A 252 -9.14 18.10 19.50
CA ARG A 252 -10.29 18.46 18.66
C ARG A 252 -10.89 17.19 18.03
N MET A 253 -10.08 16.37 17.38
CA MET A 253 -10.48 15.11 16.76
C MET A 253 -11.15 14.14 17.75
N ALA A 254 -10.57 13.97 18.95
CA ALA A 254 -11.15 13.12 19.99
C ALA A 254 -12.54 13.60 20.45
N GLN A 255 -12.79 14.91 20.48
CA GLN A 255 -14.12 15.45 20.78
C GLN A 255 -15.13 15.11 19.68
N GLU A 256 -14.73 15.19 18.41
CA GLU A 256 -15.58 14.85 17.26
C GLU A 256 -15.92 13.36 17.24
N ARG A 257 -14.92 12.50 17.48
CA ARG A 257 -15.10 11.06 17.66
C ARG A 257 -16.11 10.79 18.77
N ALA A 258 -15.90 11.35 19.96
CA ALA A 258 -16.77 11.12 21.12
C ALA A 258 -18.23 11.55 20.87
N GLN A 259 -18.45 12.68 20.20
CA GLN A 259 -19.79 13.13 19.81
C GLN A 259 -20.45 12.17 18.81
N THR A 260 -19.69 11.68 17.83
CA THR A 260 -20.17 10.72 16.83
C THR A 260 -20.52 9.38 17.49
N GLU A 261 -19.61 8.82 18.29
CA GLU A 261 -19.83 7.57 19.03
C GLU A 261 -21.05 7.66 19.97
N ALA A 262 -21.25 8.78 20.66
CA ALA A 262 -22.41 8.98 21.52
C ALA A 262 -23.74 8.96 20.75
N ARG A 263 -23.77 9.47 19.51
CA ARG A 263 -24.95 9.40 18.65
C ARG A 263 -25.18 7.97 18.15
N LEU A 264 -24.11 7.30 17.71
CA LEU A 264 -24.17 5.93 17.21
C LEU A 264 -24.64 4.94 18.30
N LYS A 265 -24.15 5.09 19.53
CA LYS A 265 -24.61 4.29 20.69
C LYS A 265 -26.11 4.44 20.93
N LYS A 266 -26.66 5.66 20.83
CA LYS A 266 -28.11 5.90 20.93
C LYS A 266 -28.92 5.25 19.81
N MET A 267 -28.29 4.99 18.67
CA MET A 267 -28.88 4.28 17.52
C MET A 267 -28.69 2.75 17.61
N GLY A 268 -28.09 2.24 18.69
CA GLY A 268 -27.85 0.80 18.87
C GLY A 268 -26.69 0.24 18.04
N ILE A 269 -25.77 1.11 17.60
CA ILE A 269 -24.52 0.71 16.94
C ILE A 269 -23.48 0.37 18.00
N ALA A 270 -22.80 -0.77 17.83
CA ALA A 270 -21.69 -1.15 18.69
C ALA A 270 -20.47 -0.27 18.42
N ILE A 271 -19.76 0.12 19.48
CA ILE A 271 -18.47 0.80 19.43
C ILE A 271 -17.44 -0.14 20.04
N ASP A 272 -16.31 -0.30 19.35
CA ASP A 272 -15.14 -1.03 19.83
C ASP A 272 -14.43 -0.18 20.89
N GLU A 273 -14.78 -0.41 22.15
CA GLU A 273 -14.16 0.29 23.29
C GLU A 273 -12.78 -0.27 23.66
N ASP A 274 -12.43 -1.46 23.13
CA ASP A 274 -11.14 -2.10 23.36
C ASP A 274 -10.06 -1.52 22.44
N TYR A 275 -10.43 -0.98 21.28
CA TYR A 275 -9.51 -0.24 20.41
C TYR A 275 -8.88 0.96 21.14
N GLN A 276 -7.55 0.98 21.15
CA GLN A 276 -6.72 2.08 21.61
C GLN A 276 -6.02 2.71 20.43
N ASP A 277 -6.02 4.04 20.36
CA ASP A 277 -5.13 4.73 19.45
C ASP A 277 -3.68 4.37 19.81
N PRO A 278 -2.84 4.11 18.80
CA PRO A 278 -1.45 3.79 19.05
C PRO A 278 -0.68 4.98 19.62
N PRO A 279 0.39 4.73 20.40
CA PRO A 279 1.22 5.80 20.93
C PRO A 279 1.88 6.57 19.77
N ILE A 280 2.07 7.87 20.00
CA ILE A 280 2.71 8.79 19.06
C ILE A 280 4.06 9.16 19.67
N LYS A 281 5.13 8.57 19.15
CA LYS A 281 6.49 8.70 19.71
C LYS A 281 6.95 10.15 19.78
N ALA A 282 6.56 10.98 18.80
CA ALA A 282 6.91 12.39 18.75
C ALA A 282 6.29 13.24 19.88
N LEU A 283 5.34 12.69 20.66
CA LEU A 283 4.69 13.37 21.78
C LEU A 283 5.10 12.81 23.16
N GLU A 284 5.98 11.81 23.21
CA GLU A 284 6.54 11.23 24.44
C GLU A 284 7.78 12.01 24.94
#